data_AF-A0A7Y2N8I8-F1
#
_entry.id   AF-A0A7Y2N8I8-F1
#
_cell.length_a   1.000
_cell.length_b   1.000
_cell.length_c   1.000
_cell.angle_alpha   90.00
_cell.angle_beta   90.00
_cell.angle_gamma   90.00
#
_symmetry.space_group_name_H-M   'P 1'
#
loop_
_entity.id
_entity.type
_entity.pdbx_description
1 polymer ?
#
loop_
_entity_poly.entity_id
_entity_poly.type
_entity_poly.pdbx_seq_one_letter_code
_entity_poly.pdbx_strand_id
1 'polypeptide(L)'
;MSEAEDALGLPIVVMMRDARCSLGWIAGDPHSPILALAANDADPVILRAEATTRNQLTISNVGIGSTADAVRAAYGDQLVEKIDPDTGLTQLVFEPNEAVDANYRLVFDLETENGESTVAAMRIGQIGEVERTEPCPS
;
A
#
# COMPACT_ATOMS: atom_id res chain seq x y z
N MET A 1 -8.51 20.28 -10.13
CA MET A 1 -8.33 18.83 -10.01
C MET A 1 -6.86 18.68 -9.68
N SER A 2 -6.56 18.03 -8.56
CA SER A 2 -5.18 17.80 -8.14
C SER A 2 -4.56 16.68 -8.98
N GLU A 3 -3.24 16.64 -9.15
CA GLU A 3 -2.42 15.53 -9.62
C GLU A 3 -2.91 14.17 -9.10
N ALA A 4 -3.23 14.02 -7.81
CA ALA A 4 -3.80 12.76 -7.32
C ALA A 4 -5.20 12.45 -7.88
N GLU A 5 -6.05 13.47 -8.07
CA GLU A 5 -7.37 13.28 -8.68
C GLU A 5 -7.25 13.03 -10.19
N ASP A 6 -6.29 13.67 -10.86
CA ASP A 6 -5.95 13.47 -12.27
C ASP A 6 -5.42 12.04 -12.50
N ALA A 7 -4.55 11.56 -11.61
CA ALA A 7 -3.99 10.20 -11.66
C ALA A 7 -5.06 9.12 -11.47
N LEU A 8 -6.04 9.36 -10.59
CA LEU A 8 -7.14 8.42 -10.33
C LEU A 8 -8.34 8.61 -11.28
N GLY A 9 -8.43 9.76 -11.96
CA GLY A 9 -9.62 10.18 -12.70
C GLY A 9 -10.87 10.37 -11.81
N LEU A 10 -10.70 10.49 -10.50
CA LEU A 10 -11.76 10.51 -9.50
C LEU A 10 -11.46 11.50 -8.36
N PRO A 11 -12.48 12.15 -7.78
CA PRO A 11 -12.28 13.08 -6.68
C PRO A 11 -11.84 12.36 -5.40
N ILE A 12 -11.02 13.04 -4.58
CA ILE A 12 -10.55 12.52 -3.29
C ILE A 12 -11.17 13.31 -2.15
N VAL A 13 -11.74 12.62 -1.16
CA VAL A 13 -12.18 13.22 0.10
C VAL A 13 -11.06 13.10 1.12
N VAL A 14 -10.60 14.24 1.64
CA VAL A 14 -9.59 14.30 2.70
C VAL A 14 -10.27 14.30 4.07
N MET A 15 -9.93 13.32 4.91
CA MET A 15 -10.49 13.12 6.25
C MET A 15 -9.72 13.86 7.34
N MET A 16 -8.39 13.78 7.24
CA MET A 16 -7.47 14.28 8.25
C MET A 16 -6.37 15.04 7.54
N ARG A 17 -6.03 16.20 8.08
CA ARG A 17 -4.84 16.97 7.70
C ARG A 17 -4.00 17.15 8.95
N ASP A 18 -2.84 16.51 8.98
CA ASP A 18 -1.74 16.92 9.85
C ASP A 18 -0.77 17.80 9.05
N ALA A 19 0.10 18.53 9.74
CA ALA A 19 1.14 19.35 9.13
C ALA A 19 2.11 18.56 8.24
N ARG A 20 2.17 17.22 8.39
CA ARG A 20 3.11 16.35 7.66
C ARG A 20 2.44 15.36 6.70
N CYS A 21 1.21 14.94 6.97
CA CYS A 21 0.50 13.98 6.13
C CYS A 21 -1.02 14.21 6.17
N SER A 22 -1.72 13.85 5.10
CA SER A 22 -3.18 13.83 5.05
C SER A 22 -3.70 12.45 4.68
N LEU A 23 -4.82 12.02 5.28
CA LEU A 23 -5.50 10.79 4.91
C LEU A 23 -6.72 11.10 4.04
N GLY A 24 -6.93 10.30 3.01
CA GLY A 24 -8.10 10.41 2.14
C GLY A 24 -8.59 9.10 1.55
N TRP A 25 -9.71 9.20 0.83
CA TRP A 25 -10.31 8.10 0.06
C TRP A 25 -10.98 8.64 -1.21
N ILE A 26 -11.24 7.75 -2.15
CA ILE A 26 -11.94 8.02 -3.41
C ILE A 26 -13.41 8.32 -3.11
N ALA A 27 -13.87 9.50 -3.51
CA ALA A 27 -15.21 9.96 -3.21
C ALA A 27 -16.28 9.05 -3.85
N GLY A 28 -17.24 8.61 -3.04
CA GLY A 28 -18.34 7.75 -3.51
C GLY A 28 -17.97 6.27 -3.64
N ASP A 29 -16.74 5.87 -3.33
CA ASP A 29 -16.33 4.46 -3.33
C ASP A 29 -16.27 3.90 -1.89
N PRO A 30 -17.23 3.03 -1.48
CA PRO A 30 -17.22 2.41 -0.15
C PRO A 30 -16.11 1.38 0.03
N HIS A 31 -15.44 0.99 -1.06
CA HIS A 31 -14.29 0.09 -1.08
C HIS A 31 -13.03 0.83 -1.51
N SER A 32 -12.96 2.14 -1.31
CA SER A 32 -11.75 2.90 -1.56
C SER A 32 -10.59 2.38 -0.70
N PRO A 33 -9.36 2.33 -1.24
CA PRO A 33 -8.18 2.22 -0.41
C PRO A 33 -8.06 3.47 0.49
N ILE A 34 -7.31 3.35 1.58
CA ILE A 34 -6.87 4.54 2.31
C ILE A 34 -5.66 5.10 1.59
N LEU A 35 -5.68 6.40 1.31
CA LEU A 35 -4.60 7.13 0.67
C LEU A 35 -3.88 8.00 1.71
N ALA A 36 -2.57 7.84 1.83
CA ALA A 36 -1.71 8.80 2.48
C ALA A 36 -1.24 9.82 1.44
N LEU A 37 -1.45 11.09 1.73
CA LEU A 37 -1.21 12.22 0.84
C LEU A 37 -0.21 13.19 1.48
N ALA A 38 0.63 13.82 0.66
CA ALA A 38 1.49 14.90 1.12
C ALA A 38 0.64 16.07 1.70
N ALA A 39 0.99 16.58 2.88
CA ALA A 39 0.18 17.57 3.60
C ALA A 39 0.21 18.98 3.00
N ASN A 40 1.27 19.30 2.28
CA ASN A 40 1.73 20.66 2.01
C ASN A 40 1.39 21.18 0.61
N ASP A 41 0.72 20.39 -0.22
CA ASP A 41 0.40 20.82 -1.57
C ASP A 41 -1.06 21.26 -1.70
N ALA A 42 -1.25 22.40 -2.39
CA ALA A 42 -2.54 22.75 -2.99
C ALA A 42 -3.02 21.66 -3.98
N ASP A 43 -2.10 20.75 -4.30
CA ASP A 43 -2.23 19.61 -5.18
C ASP A 43 -1.70 18.33 -4.47
N PRO A 44 -2.53 17.62 -3.68
CA PRO A 44 -2.07 16.44 -2.94
C PRO A 44 -1.49 15.36 -3.86
N VAL A 45 -0.29 14.87 -3.54
CA VAL A 45 0.35 13.72 -4.16
C VAL A 45 0.12 12.46 -3.31
N ILE A 46 -0.20 11.33 -3.95
CA ILE A 46 -0.34 10.03 -3.27
C ILE A 46 1.04 9.48 -2.92
N LEU A 47 1.32 9.38 -1.63
CA LEU A 47 2.57 8.81 -1.10
C LEU A 47 2.47 7.30 -0.94
N ARG A 48 1.29 6.82 -0.53
CA ARG A 48 0.99 5.43 -0.23
C ARG A 48 -0.50 5.17 -0.34
N ALA A 49 -0.86 3.97 -0.76
CA ALA A 49 -2.21 3.44 -0.72
C ALA A 49 -2.24 2.12 0.07
N GLU A 50 -3.26 1.96 0.90
CA GLU A 50 -3.50 0.75 1.68
C GLU A 50 -4.80 0.10 1.27
N ALA A 51 -4.73 -1.22 1.05
CA ALA A 51 -5.93 -2.01 0.87
C ALA A 51 -6.68 -2.10 2.20
N THR A 52 -7.97 -1.79 2.16
CA THR A 52 -8.93 -1.87 3.27
C THR A 52 -9.80 -3.11 3.17
N THR A 53 -9.82 -3.80 2.03
CA THR A 53 -10.70 -4.97 1.78
C THR A 53 -10.02 -6.06 0.96
N ARG A 54 -10.57 -7.27 1.01
CA ARG A 54 -10.14 -8.42 0.19
C ARG A 54 -10.42 -8.28 -1.30
N ASN A 55 -11.25 -7.32 -1.70
CA ASN A 55 -11.63 -7.12 -3.10
C ASN A 55 -10.66 -6.19 -3.85
N GLN A 56 -9.75 -5.52 -3.12
CA GLN A 56 -8.69 -4.73 -3.73
C GLN A 56 -7.51 -5.65 -4.02
N LEU A 57 -7.33 -5.93 -5.31
CA LEU A 57 -6.33 -6.86 -5.80
C LEU A 57 -5.32 -6.10 -6.64
N THR A 58 -4.10 -6.62 -6.68
CA THR A 58 -3.09 -6.20 -7.66
C THR A 58 -3.50 -6.65 -9.06
N ILE A 59 -2.83 -6.14 -10.09
CA ILE A 59 -3.04 -6.60 -11.48
C ILE A 59 -2.78 -8.11 -11.61
N SER A 60 -1.87 -8.65 -10.80
CA SER A 60 -1.58 -10.10 -10.71
C SER A 60 -2.62 -10.89 -9.89
N ASN A 61 -3.74 -10.26 -9.52
CA ASN A 61 -4.85 -10.88 -8.79
C ASN A 61 -4.49 -11.38 -7.38
N VAL A 62 -3.55 -10.69 -6.72
CA VAL A 62 -3.11 -10.94 -5.34
C VAL A 62 -3.66 -9.84 -4.43
N GLY A 63 -4.09 -10.18 -3.22
CA GLY A 63 -4.55 -9.21 -2.22
C GLY A 63 -4.76 -9.85 -0.85
N ILE A 64 -5.45 -9.15 0.05
CA ILE A 64 -5.71 -9.62 1.42
C ILE A 64 -6.43 -10.98 1.38
N GLY A 65 -5.88 -11.95 2.11
CA GLY A 65 -6.31 -13.36 2.15
C GLY A 65 -5.63 -14.28 1.14
N SER A 66 -4.80 -13.74 0.23
CA SER A 66 -3.98 -14.58 -0.66
C SER A 66 -2.92 -15.34 0.16
N THR A 67 -2.55 -16.54 -0.27
CA THR A 67 -1.48 -17.31 0.39
C THR A 67 -0.11 -16.74 0.02
N ALA A 68 0.88 -16.93 0.90
CA ALA A 68 2.27 -16.56 0.61
C ALA A 68 2.78 -17.22 -0.69
N ASP A 69 2.36 -18.46 -0.97
CA ASP A 69 2.71 -19.16 -2.20
C ASP A 69 2.10 -18.53 -3.45
N ALA A 70 0.86 -18.03 -3.37
CA ALA A 70 0.24 -17.29 -4.47
C ALA A 70 0.99 -15.98 -4.76
N VAL A 71 1.44 -15.28 -3.72
CA VAL A 71 2.28 -14.08 -3.85
C VAL A 71 3.60 -14.43 -4.53
N ARG A 72 4.29 -15.48 -4.07
CA ARG A 72 5.56 -15.93 -4.67
C ARG A 72 5.40 -16.38 -6.12
N ALA A 73 4.32 -17.08 -6.44
CA ALA A 73 4.01 -17.48 -7.80
C ALA A 73 3.77 -16.28 -8.74
N ALA A 74 3.21 -15.19 -8.22
CA ALA A 74 2.90 -13.99 -9.00
C ALA A 74 4.12 -13.10 -9.26
N TYR A 75 5.04 -12.96 -8.30
CA TYR A 75 6.14 -11.98 -8.37
C TYR A 75 7.54 -12.60 -8.45
N GLY A 76 7.68 -13.90 -8.17
CA GLY A 76 8.92 -14.65 -8.31
C GLY A 76 10.10 -14.03 -7.57
N ASP A 77 11.24 -13.93 -8.26
CA ASP A 77 12.53 -13.50 -7.70
C ASP A 77 12.60 -12.00 -7.35
N GLN A 78 11.57 -11.22 -7.69
CA GLN A 78 11.49 -9.80 -7.34
C GLN A 78 10.97 -9.57 -5.92
N LEU A 79 10.61 -10.64 -5.20
CA LEU A 79 10.23 -10.56 -3.80
C LEU A 79 11.44 -10.65 -2.89
N VAL A 80 11.51 -9.71 -1.95
CA VAL A 80 12.39 -9.78 -0.80
C VAL A 80 11.55 -10.09 0.42
N GLU A 81 11.91 -11.17 1.13
CA GLU A 81 11.30 -11.50 2.42
C GLU A 81 12.04 -10.75 3.53
N LYS A 82 11.29 -10.04 4.39
CA LYS A 82 11.84 -9.31 5.53
C LYS A 82 10.93 -9.43 6.75
N ILE A 83 11.45 -9.12 7.92
CA ILE A 83 10.64 -8.99 9.14
C ILE A 83 10.43 -7.51 9.40
N ASP A 84 9.17 -7.12 9.57
CA ASP A 84 8.82 -5.78 10.00
C ASP A 84 9.35 -5.55 11.43
N PRO A 85 10.21 -4.54 11.67
CA PRO A 85 10.81 -4.33 12.98
C PRO A 85 9.82 -3.79 14.02
N ASP A 86 8.74 -3.14 13.60
CA ASP A 86 7.76 -2.51 14.48
C ASP A 86 6.67 -3.51 14.88
N THR A 87 6.18 -4.31 13.92
CA THR A 87 5.08 -5.25 14.13
C THR A 87 5.54 -6.69 14.36
N GLY A 88 6.76 -7.03 13.96
CA GLY A 88 7.31 -8.40 13.99
C GLY A 88 6.72 -9.34 12.93
N LEU A 89 5.86 -8.83 12.03
CA LEU A 89 5.24 -9.63 10.97
C LEU A 89 6.25 -9.95 9.87
N THR A 90 6.07 -11.11 9.24
CA THR A 90 6.82 -11.44 8.02
C THR A 90 6.23 -10.65 6.85
N GLN A 91 7.09 -10.05 6.03
CA GLN A 91 6.72 -9.26 4.88
C GLN A 91 7.28 -9.88 3.61
N LEU A 92 6.44 -9.99 2.59
CA LEU A 92 6.89 -10.15 1.21
C LEU A 92 6.86 -8.79 0.54
N VAL A 93 8.01 -8.33 0.06
CA VAL A 93 8.16 -7.01 -0.54
C VAL A 93 8.55 -7.16 -1.99
N PHE A 94 7.69 -6.70 -2.89
CA PHE A 94 8.03 -6.60 -4.30
C PHE A 94 8.88 -5.36 -4.55
N GLU A 95 10.06 -5.58 -5.12
CA GLU A 95 10.99 -4.55 -5.54
C GLU A 95 11.02 -4.45 -7.08
N PRO A 96 10.44 -3.38 -7.66
CA PRO A 96 10.51 -3.16 -9.10
C PRO A 96 11.97 -3.10 -9.57
N ASN A 97 12.26 -3.73 -10.71
CA ASN A 97 13.58 -3.71 -11.34
C ASN A 97 13.76 -2.52 -12.30
N GLU A 98 12.66 -1.88 -12.70
CA GLU A 98 12.69 -0.72 -13.58
C GLU A 98 13.14 0.53 -12.83
N ALA A 99 14.09 1.26 -13.40
CA ALA A 99 14.68 2.45 -12.76
C ALA A 99 13.65 3.55 -12.46
N VAL A 100 12.57 3.63 -13.26
CA VAL A 100 11.48 4.60 -13.05
C VAL A 100 10.68 4.30 -11.78
N ASP A 101 10.60 3.02 -11.39
CA ASP A 101 9.82 2.56 -10.24
C ASP A 101 10.70 2.19 -9.05
N ALA A 102 12.01 2.45 -9.13
CA ALA A 102 12.98 2.07 -8.11
C ALA A 102 12.65 2.64 -6.71
N ASN A 103 11.91 3.76 -6.67
CA ASN A 103 11.46 4.41 -5.44
C ASN A 103 10.14 3.87 -4.88
N TYR A 104 9.52 2.85 -5.49
CA TYR A 104 8.25 2.28 -5.03
C TYR A 104 8.43 0.86 -4.50
N ARG A 105 7.57 0.47 -3.56
CA ARG A 105 7.44 -0.92 -3.10
C ARG A 105 5.97 -1.29 -2.99
N LEU A 106 5.70 -2.56 -3.21
CA LEU A 106 4.45 -3.21 -2.83
C LEU A 106 4.76 -4.20 -1.72
N VAL A 107 4.11 -4.03 -0.57
CA VAL A 107 4.36 -4.78 0.66
C VAL A 107 3.13 -5.59 1.00
N PHE A 108 3.35 -6.86 1.30
CA PHE A 108 2.37 -7.79 1.83
C PHE A 108 2.79 -8.21 3.24
N ASP A 109 2.04 -7.81 4.26
CA ASP A 109 2.23 -8.34 5.61
C ASP A 109 1.54 -9.70 5.70
N LEU A 110 2.26 -10.68 6.22
CA LEU A 110 1.78 -12.04 6.38
C LEU A 110 1.44 -12.32 7.84
N GLU A 111 0.26 -12.87 8.06
CA GLU A 111 -0.09 -13.54 9.31
C GLU A 111 -0.12 -15.04 9.09
N THR A 112 0.34 -15.79 10.09
CA THR A 112 0.37 -17.24 10.05
C THR A 112 -0.62 -17.81 11.05
N GLU A 113 -1.65 -18.46 10.53
CA GLU A 113 -2.64 -19.17 11.34
C GLU A 113 -2.68 -20.63 10.90
N ASN A 114 -2.71 -21.56 11.85
CA ASN A 114 -2.77 -23.00 11.58
C ASN A 114 -1.68 -23.54 10.63
N GLY A 115 -0.51 -22.89 10.59
CA GLY A 115 0.61 -23.28 9.73
C GLY A 115 0.54 -22.75 8.30
N GLU A 116 -0.47 -21.93 7.96
CA GLU A 116 -0.60 -21.30 6.65
C GLU A 116 -0.40 -19.78 6.78
N SER A 117 0.52 -19.24 5.98
CA SER A 117 0.77 -17.80 5.93
C SER A 117 -0.06 -17.15 4.83
N THR A 118 -0.88 -16.17 5.21
CA THR A 118 -1.74 -15.42 4.28
C THR A 118 -1.53 -13.92 4.43
N VAL A 119 -1.80 -13.19 3.37
CA VAL A 119 -1.70 -11.72 3.34
C VAL A 119 -2.76 -11.13 4.27
N ALA A 120 -2.35 -10.54 5.37
CA ALA A 120 -3.22 -9.84 6.32
C ALA A 120 -3.42 -8.37 5.93
N ALA A 121 -2.36 -7.73 5.42
CA ALA A 121 -2.39 -6.35 4.94
C ALA A 121 -1.59 -6.21 3.64
N MET A 122 -2.01 -5.27 2.81
CA MET A 122 -1.36 -4.97 1.53
C MET A 122 -1.28 -3.46 1.33
N ARG A 123 -0.11 -2.98 0.93
CA ARG A 123 0.13 -1.56 0.70
C ARG A 123 1.15 -1.32 -0.40
N ILE A 124 0.99 -0.21 -1.12
CA ILE A 124 1.91 0.24 -2.15
C ILE A 124 2.25 1.70 -1.93
N GLY A 125 3.48 2.11 -2.21
CA GLY A 125 3.87 3.51 -2.07
C GLY A 125 5.36 3.72 -2.23
N GLN A 126 5.78 4.95 -1.99
CA GLN A 126 7.19 5.34 -2.06
C GLN A 126 7.99 4.76 -0.89
N ILE A 127 9.26 4.41 -1.12
CA ILE A 127 10.22 4.01 -0.08
C ILE A 127 10.24 5.07 1.01
N GLY A 128 10.34 4.64 2.28
CA GLY A 128 10.27 5.52 3.44
C GLY A 128 8.85 5.84 3.91
N GLU A 129 7.85 5.89 3.02
CA GLU A 129 6.43 6.06 3.39
C GLU A 129 5.69 4.72 3.48
N VAL A 130 5.91 3.83 2.49
CA VAL A 130 5.32 2.49 2.45
C VAL A 130 5.88 1.55 3.54
N GLU A 131 7.05 1.87 4.09
CA GLU A 131 7.70 1.04 5.11
C GLU A 131 7.25 1.36 6.54
N ARG A 132 6.52 2.48 6.72
CA ARG A 132 6.03 2.87 8.05
C ARG A 132 4.88 1.98 8.49
N THR A 133 4.75 1.78 9.80
CA THR A 133 3.59 1.10 10.37
C THR A 133 2.31 1.92 10.15
N GLU A 134 2.35 3.23 10.40
CA GLU A 134 1.20 4.11 10.23
C GLU A 134 1.26 4.92 8.92
N PRO A 135 0.13 5.08 8.20
CA PRO A 135 0.08 5.83 6.94
C PRO A 135 0.36 7.33 7.12
N CYS A 136 -0.07 7.92 8.23
CA CYS A 136 0.28 9.29 8.62
C CYS A 136 0.78 9.27 10.08
N PRO A 137 2.10 9.29 10.33
CA PRO A 137 2.64 9.22 11.68
C PRO A 137 2.36 10.52 12.46
N SER A 138 1.94 10.37 13.72
CA SER A 138 1.68 11.49 14.65
C SER A 138 2.91 12.25 15.11
#